data_AF-A0A521GK85-F1
#
_entry.id   AF-A0A521GK85-F1
#
_cell.length_a   1.000
_cell.length_b   1.000
_cell.length_c   1.000
_cell.angle_alpha   90.00
_cell.angle_beta   90.00
_cell.angle_gamma   90.00
#
_symmetry.space_group_name_H-M   'P 1'
#
loop_
_entity.id
_entity.type
_entity.pdbx_description
1 polymer ?
#
loop_
_entity_poly.entity_id
_entity_poly.type
_entity_poly.pdbx_seq_one_letter_code
_entity_poly.pdbx_strand_id
1 'polypeptide(L)'
;MSQLNFEFIPLTFISNEQEIKRQIRNTLILIHLFEKYRKPVRLETLLDNTQYGYIASAQTSGKNRFLRISDIQGGKVNWNTVPYCDCDDEKTYVLQKDDILVARTGGTTGKSFKIDLPEPGAVFAGYLIRLRTKSSVNVD
;
A
#
# COMPACT_ATOMS: atom_id res chain seq x y z
N MET A 1 -14.43 -11.40 24.05
CA MET A 1 -14.09 -10.71 22.79
C MET A 1 -15.21 -11.01 21.80
N SER A 2 -15.76 -10.00 21.14
CA SER A 2 -16.84 -10.16 20.16
C SER A 2 -16.40 -11.08 19.02
N GLN A 3 -17.21 -12.10 18.74
CA GLN A 3 -17.03 -12.95 17.57
C GLN A 3 -17.11 -12.05 16.32
N LEU A 4 -16.04 -12.01 15.52
CA LEU A 4 -16.03 -11.31 14.24
C LEU A 4 -16.77 -12.18 13.23
N ASN A 5 -17.93 -11.71 12.77
CA ASN A 5 -18.69 -12.38 11.72
C ASN A 5 -18.13 -11.93 10.37
N PHE A 6 -17.59 -12.89 9.61
CA PHE A 6 -17.15 -12.66 8.25
C PHE A 6 -18.28 -13.02 7.31
N GLU A 7 -18.93 -12.00 6.75
CA GLU A 7 -19.91 -12.17 5.69
C GLU A 7 -19.24 -11.90 4.34
N PHE A 8 -19.51 -12.74 3.34
CA PHE A 8 -19.12 -12.42 1.98
C PHE A 8 -20.02 -11.29 1.48
N ILE A 9 -19.44 -10.12 1.27
CA ILE A 9 -20.12 -8.97 0.66
C ILE A 9 -19.63 -8.85 -0.78
N PRO A 10 -20.48 -9.13 -1.79
CA PRO A 10 -20.09 -8.97 -3.18
C PRO A 10 -19.82 -7.48 -3.46
N LEU A 11 -18.63 -7.19 -4.00
CA LEU A 11 -18.32 -5.83 -4.42
C LEU A 11 -19.01 -5.57 -5.75
N THR A 12 -19.82 -4.52 -5.83
CA THR A 12 -20.71 -4.22 -6.97
C THR A 12 -19.99 -4.04 -8.31
N PHE A 13 -18.69 -3.77 -8.27
CA PHE A 13 -17.83 -3.62 -9.45
C PHE A 13 -17.10 -4.90 -9.87
N ILE A 14 -17.20 -6.00 -9.11
CA ILE A 14 -16.66 -7.30 -9.47
C ILE A 14 -17.77 -8.11 -10.15
N SER A 15 -17.64 -8.33 -11.46
CA SER A 15 -18.67 -9.00 -12.26
C SER A 15 -18.21 -10.29 -12.95
N ASN A 16 -16.90 -10.57 -12.97
CA ASN A 16 -16.39 -11.78 -13.61
C ASN A 16 -16.16 -12.93 -12.62
N GLU A 17 -16.35 -14.17 -13.09
CA GLU A 17 -16.28 -15.37 -12.27
C GLU A 17 -14.91 -15.57 -11.60
N GLN A 18 -13.82 -15.21 -12.28
CA GLN A 18 -12.46 -15.38 -11.75
C GLN A 18 -12.19 -14.46 -10.56
N GLU A 19 -12.67 -13.22 -10.62
CA GLU A 19 -12.52 -12.24 -9.55
C GLU A 19 -13.41 -12.56 -8.35
N ILE A 20 -14.63 -13.07 -8.58
CA ILE A 20 -15.49 -13.59 -7.51
C ILE A 20 -14.79 -14.74 -6.77
N LYS A 21 -14.25 -15.72 -7.52
CA LYS A 21 -13.47 -16.84 -6.93
C LYS A 21 -12.26 -16.34 -6.13
N ARG A 22 -11.57 -15.31 -6.63
CA ARG A 22 -10.44 -14.67 -5.91
C ARG A 22 -10.91 -14.01 -4.61
N GLN A 23 -12.04 -13.30 -4.63
CA GLN A 23 -12.59 -12.65 -3.44
C GLN A 23 -12.99 -13.69 -2.38
N ILE A 24 -13.72 -14.73 -2.77
CA ILE A 24 -14.10 -15.83 -1.86
C ILE A 24 -12.86 -16.48 -1.24
N ARG A 25 -11.83 -16.77 -2.06
CA ARG A 25 -10.56 -17.32 -1.57
C ARG A 25 -9.92 -16.41 -0.52
N ASN A 26 -9.84 -15.11 -0.78
CA ASN A 26 -9.27 -14.15 0.17
C ASN A 26 -10.08 -14.10 1.48
N THR A 27 -11.41 -14.12 1.40
CA THR A 27 -12.28 -14.17 2.58
C THR A 27 -12.02 -15.43 3.41
N LEU A 28 -11.92 -16.60 2.78
CA LEU A 28 -11.62 -17.86 3.49
C LEU A 28 -10.23 -17.83 4.15
N ILE A 29 -9.21 -17.28 3.47
CA ILE A 29 -7.88 -17.11 4.06
C ILE A 29 -7.94 -16.20 5.29
N LEU A 30 -8.66 -15.07 5.21
CA LEU A 30 -8.80 -14.14 6.33
C LEU A 30 -9.53 -14.78 7.52
N ILE A 31 -10.62 -15.52 7.26
CA ILE A 31 -11.33 -16.30 8.29
C ILE A 31 -10.37 -17.29 8.94
N HIS A 32 -9.66 -18.08 8.14
CA HIS A 32 -8.72 -19.07 8.65
C HIS A 32 -7.62 -18.44 9.53
N LEU A 33 -7.02 -17.34 9.09
CA LEU A 33 -6.01 -16.61 9.86
C LEU A 33 -6.61 -16.07 11.16
N PHE A 34 -7.81 -15.50 11.10
CA PHE A 34 -8.51 -15.01 12.28
C PHE A 34 -8.79 -16.13 13.29
N GLU A 35 -9.30 -17.27 12.84
CA GLU A 35 -9.60 -18.43 13.68
C GLU A 35 -8.34 -19.08 14.25
N LYS A 36 -7.24 -19.08 13.49
CA LYS A 36 -5.95 -19.65 13.91
C LYS A 36 -5.29 -18.81 15.01
N TYR A 37 -5.28 -17.49 14.87
CA TYR A 37 -4.57 -16.61 15.81
C TYR A 37 -5.48 -16.03 16.92
N ARG A 38 -6.78 -15.88 16.67
CA ARG A 38 -7.83 -15.35 17.58
C ARG A 38 -7.47 -14.08 18.36
N LYS A 39 -6.58 -13.26 17.82
CA LYS A 39 -6.06 -12.07 18.50
C LYS A 39 -6.01 -10.88 17.54
N PRO A 40 -7.17 -10.38 17.09
CA PRO A 40 -7.19 -9.16 16.30
C PRO A 40 -6.62 -8.01 17.12
N VAL A 41 -5.82 -7.17 16.48
CA VAL A 41 -5.34 -5.91 17.04
C VAL A 41 -5.73 -4.78 16.12
N ARG A 42 -5.89 -3.57 16.66
CA ARG A 42 -6.13 -2.40 15.82
C ARG A 42 -4.86 -2.07 15.04
N LEU A 43 -5.00 -1.78 13.75
CA LEU A 43 -3.84 -1.45 12.90
C LEU A 43 -3.00 -0.30 13.47
N GLU A 44 -3.65 0.72 14.05
CA GLU A 44 -2.98 1.88 14.68
C GLU A 44 -1.96 1.49 15.76
N THR A 45 -2.15 0.35 16.44
CA THR A 45 -1.21 -0.07 17.49
C THR A 45 0.10 -0.64 16.91
N LEU A 46 0.11 -1.00 15.63
CA LEU A 46 1.24 -1.57 14.91
C LEU A 46 2.00 -0.53 14.07
N LEU A 47 1.40 0.64 13.84
CA LEU A 47 1.98 1.70 13.00
C LEU A 47 2.73 2.73 13.84
N ASP A 48 3.85 3.21 13.31
CA ASP A 48 4.50 4.43 13.78
C ASP A 48 3.82 5.67 13.17
N ASN A 49 3.49 5.61 11.88
CA ASN A 49 2.85 6.71 11.17
C ASN A 49 2.05 6.21 9.95
N THR A 50 1.06 7.01 9.56
CA THR A 50 0.36 6.92 8.28
C THR A 50 0.21 8.30 7.66
N GLN A 51 0.42 8.43 6.35
CA GLN A 51 0.28 9.72 5.68
C GLN A 51 0.00 9.58 4.18
N TYR A 52 -0.55 10.64 3.59
CA TYR A 52 -0.58 10.78 2.14
C TYR A 52 0.79 11.17 1.58
N GLY A 53 1.00 10.87 0.30
CA GLY A 53 2.19 11.30 -0.42
C GLY A 53 2.22 12.79 -0.76
N TYR A 54 3.33 13.21 -1.34
CA TYR A 54 3.57 14.58 -1.76
C TYR A 54 2.69 14.95 -2.98
N ILE A 55 2.11 16.15 -2.96
CA ILE A 55 1.29 16.66 -4.05
C ILE A 55 2.20 17.49 -4.96
N ALA A 56 2.58 16.89 -6.09
CA ALA A 56 3.34 17.54 -7.14
C ALA A 56 3.01 16.93 -8.50
N SER A 57 3.34 17.66 -9.56
CA SER A 57 3.34 17.13 -10.91
C SER A 57 4.62 16.33 -11.18
N ALA A 58 4.51 15.27 -11.96
CA ALA A 58 5.67 14.54 -12.43
C ALA A 58 6.48 15.37 -13.44
N GLN A 59 7.80 15.34 -13.31
CA GLN A 59 8.76 16.03 -14.16
C GLN A 59 9.69 15.02 -14.85
N THR A 60 10.27 15.43 -15.98
CA THR A 60 11.26 14.62 -16.73
C THR A 60 12.62 14.60 -16.04
N SER A 61 12.92 15.61 -15.23
CA SER A 61 14.13 15.76 -14.41
C SER A 61 13.77 16.42 -13.09
N GLY A 62 14.57 16.20 -12.05
CA GLY A 62 14.39 16.81 -10.74
C GLY A 62 15.27 16.13 -9.71
N LYS A 63 15.14 16.57 -8.46
CA LYS A 63 15.95 16.07 -7.35
C LYS A 63 15.55 14.67 -6.89
N ASN A 64 14.25 14.38 -6.84
CA ASN A 64 13.71 13.17 -6.21
C ASN A 64 13.00 12.28 -7.23
N ARG A 65 13.21 10.96 -7.16
CA ARG A 65 12.33 10.02 -7.86
C ARG A 65 10.94 10.11 -7.25
N PHE A 66 9.91 10.19 -8.10
CA PHE A 66 8.54 10.44 -7.69
C PHE A 66 7.63 9.26 -8.03
N LEU A 67 7.50 8.32 -7.08
CA LEU A 67 6.75 7.09 -7.26
C LEU A 67 5.24 7.34 -7.32
N ARG A 68 4.59 6.97 -8.43
CA ARG A 68 3.13 7.07 -8.62
C ARG A 68 2.47 5.71 -8.63
N ILE A 69 1.14 5.68 -8.50
CA ILE A 69 0.34 4.45 -8.60
C ILE A 69 0.61 3.70 -9.91
N SER A 70 0.75 4.40 -11.04
CA SER A 70 0.97 3.81 -12.36
C SER A 70 2.32 3.12 -12.52
N ASP A 71 3.29 3.50 -11.69
CA ASP A 71 4.67 2.98 -11.73
C ASP A 71 4.79 1.67 -10.94
N ILE A 72 3.75 1.30 -10.18
CA ILE A 72 3.65 0.03 -9.45
C ILE A 72 2.85 -0.96 -10.31
N GLN A 73 3.54 -1.94 -10.89
CA GLN A 73 2.94 -2.94 -11.79
C GLN A 73 3.34 -4.35 -11.39
N GLY A 74 2.37 -5.25 -11.28
CA GLY A 74 2.63 -6.65 -10.92
C GLY A 74 3.34 -6.83 -9.57
N GLY A 75 3.16 -5.89 -8.64
CA GLY A 75 3.87 -5.89 -7.35
C GLY A 75 5.35 -5.56 -7.45
N LYS A 76 5.77 -4.83 -8.50
CA LYS A 76 7.15 -4.38 -8.71
C LYS A 76 7.18 -2.92 -9.18
N VAL A 77 8.32 -2.29 -9.00
CA VAL A 77 8.63 -0.94 -9.50
C VAL A 77 9.87 -1.02 -10.37
N ASN A 78 9.79 -0.48 -11.59
CA ASN A 78 10.96 -0.22 -12.41
C ASN A 78 11.44 1.21 -12.13
N TRP A 79 12.41 1.35 -11.22
CA TRP A 79 12.92 2.64 -10.79
C TRP A 79 13.50 3.51 -11.91
N ASN A 80 13.99 2.90 -12.99
CA ASN A 80 14.51 3.62 -14.14
C ASN A 80 13.44 4.46 -14.85
N THR A 81 12.18 4.01 -14.81
CA THR A 81 11.05 4.67 -15.46
C THR A 81 10.24 5.59 -14.53
N VAL A 82 10.53 5.56 -13.23
CA VAL A 82 9.85 6.44 -12.25
C VAL A 82 10.25 7.89 -12.56
N PRO A 83 9.30 8.83 -12.73
CA PRO A 83 9.62 10.21 -13.06
C PRO A 83 10.27 10.94 -11.87
N TYR A 84 10.51 12.23 -12.03
CA TYR A 84 11.06 13.06 -10.96
C TYR A 84 10.03 14.04 -10.40
N CYS A 85 10.33 14.59 -9.23
CA CYS A 85 9.79 15.85 -8.74
C CYS A 85 10.84 16.57 -7.89
N ASP A 86 10.62 17.85 -7.64
CA ASP A 86 11.36 18.62 -6.65
C ASP A 86 10.53 18.70 -5.36
N CYS A 87 10.90 17.88 -4.37
CA CYS A 87 10.19 17.84 -3.09
C CYS A 87 10.84 18.78 -2.08
N ASP A 88 10.07 19.75 -1.58
CA ASP A 88 10.57 20.72 -0.61
C ASP A 88 10.74 20.11 0.81
N ASP A 89 10.04 19.01 1.10
CA ASP A 89 10.09 18.31 2.40
C ASP A 89 10.40 16.81 2.23
N GLU A 90 11.59 16.50 1.73
CA GLU A 90 12.04 15.13 1.53
C GLU A 90 11.99 14.29 2.80
N LYS A 91 12.27 14.88 3.96
CA LYS A 91 12.30 14.14 5.24
C LYS A 91 10.95 13.47 5.53
N THR A 92 9.85 14.17 5.24
CA THR A 92 8.50 13.64 5.44
C THR A 92 8.15 12.57 4.42
N TYR A 93 8.51 12.77 3.15
CA TYR A 93 8.01 11.96 2.03
C TYR A 93 8.97 10.88 1.53
N VAL A 94 10.21 10.81 2.02
CA VAL A 94 11.16 9.79 1.58
C VAL A 94 10.67 8.38 1.90
N LEU A 95 10.76 7.51 0.90
CA LEU A 95 10.44 6.11 1.00
C LEU A 95 11.55 5.36 1.72
N GLN A 96 11.15 4.39 2.53
CA GLN A 96 12.04 3.51 3.27
C GLN A 96 11.70 2.06 2.95
N LYS A 97 12.69 1.18 3.17
CA LYS A 97 12.44 -0.26 3.16
C LYS A 97 11.30 -0.59 4.13
N ASP A 98 10.47 -1.54 3.72
CA ASP A 98 9.29 -2.05 4.42
C ASP A 98 8.12 -1.06 4.58
N ASP A 99 8.19 0.13 3.96
CA ASP A 99 7.01 0.97 3.79
C ASP A 99 5.93 0.22 3.00
N ILE A 100 4.70 0.23 3.51
CA ILE A 100 3.54 -0.28 2.76
C ILE A 100 2.83 0.91 2.13
N LEU A 101 2.70 0.89 0.81
CA LEU A 101 1.94 1.86 0.04
C LEU A 101 0.57 1.30 -0.33
N VAL A 102 -0.49 2.09 -0.18
CA VAL A 102 -1.87 1.73 -0.58
C VAL A 102 -2.39 2.77 -1.56
N ALA A 103 -2.87 2.31 -2.72
CA ALA A 103 -3.49 3.20 -3.71
C ALA A 103 -4.86 3.70 -3.22
N ARG A 104 -5.05 5.03 -3.21
CA ARG A 104 -6.29 5.68 -2.73
C ARG A 104 -7.40 5.75 -3.78
N THR A 105 -7.06 5.68 -5.07
CA THR A 105 -7.99 5.98 -6.16
C THR A 105 -7.66 5.21 -7.44
N GLY A 106 -8.54 5.30 -8.44
CA GLY A 106 -8.43 4.65 -9.74
C GLY A 106 -8.80 3.16 -9.72
N GLY A 107 -8.54 2.48 -10.85
CA GLY A 107 -8.77 1.03 -11.02
C GLY A 107 -7.88 0.13 -10.14
N THR A 108 -7.04 0.73 -9.31
CA THR A 108 -6.14 0.04 -8.37
C THR A 108 -6.41 0.40 -6.91
N THR A 109 -7.52 1.09 -6.62
CA THR A 109 -7.91 1.46 -5.25
C THR A 109 -7.83 0.25 -4.30
N GLY A 110 -7.16 0.42 -3.17
CA GLY A 110 -6.97 -0.62 -2.16
C GLY A 110 -5.87 -1.62 -2.46
N LYS A 111 -5.25 -1.62 -3.66
CA LYS A 111 -4.04 -2.41 -3.90
C LYS A 111 -2.91 -1.88 -3.02
N SER A 112 -2.25 -2.78 -2.32
CA SER A 112 -1.10 -2.50 -1.48
C SER A 112 0.19 -2.98 -2.12
N PHE A 113 1.31 -2.35 -1.74
CA PHE A 113 2.64 -2.68 -2.23
C PHE A 113 3.67 -2.43 -1.11
N LYS A 114 4.55 -3.40 -0.85
CA LYS A 114 5.65 -3.25 0.09
C LYS A 114 6.90 -2.77 -0.64
N ILE A 115 7.52 -1.71 -0.13
CA ILE A 115 8.79 -1.20 -0.63
C ILE A 115 9.92 -2.12 -0.16
N ASP A 116 10.58 -2.82 -1.08
CA ASP A 116 11.72 -3.67 -0.72
C ASP A 116 13.05 -2.90 -0.72
N LEU A 117 13.37 -2.25 -1.84
CA LEU A 117 14.54 -1.41 -1.99
C LEU A 117 14.16 -0.14 -2.77
N PRO A 118 14.01 1.02 -2.09
CA PRO A 118 13.75 2.28 -2.75
C PRO A 118 15.02 2.88 -3.36
N GLU A 119 14.87 3.64 -4.44
CA GLU A 119 15.94 4.53 -4.90
C GLU A 119 16.27 5.57 -3.81
N PRO A 120 17.54 5.95 -3.62
CA PRO A 120 17.92 6.99 -2.66
C PRO A 120 17.16 8.30 -2.90
N GLY A 121 16.53 8.83 -1.85
CA GLY A 121 15.76 10.08 -1.93
C GLY A 121 14.45 9.97 -2.71
N ALA A 122 13.98 8.77 -3.05
CA ALA A 122 12.67 8.60 -3.68
C ALA A 122 11.54 9.02 -2.74
N VAL A 123 10.60 9.80 -3.27
CA VAL A 123 9.36 10.22 -2.60
C VAL A 123 8.15 9.66 -3.35
N PHE A 124 6.96 9.73 -2.75
CA PHE A 124 5.75 9.12 -3.30
C PHE A 124 4.62 10.13 -3.50
N ALA A 125 3.79 9.88 -4.51
CA ALA A 125 2.72 10.78 -4.92
C ALA A 125 1.50 10.76 -3.99
N GLY A 126 0.78 11.89 -3.92
CA GLY A 126 -0.36 12.11 -3.02
C GLY A 126 -1.58 11.20 -3.21
N TYR A 127 -1.61 10.39 -4.26
CA TYR A 127 -2.65 9.35 -4.44
C TYR A 127 -2.31 8.03 -3.73
N LEU A 128 -1.12 7.94 -3.12
CA LEU A 128 -0.69 6.82 -2.30
C LEU A 128 -0.79 7.18 -0.81
N ILE A 129 -1.17 6.20 0.00
CA ILE A 129 -1.10 6.23 1.46
C ILE A 129 0.12 5.40 1.86
N ARG A 130 1.01 5.94 2.69
CA ARG A 130 2.09 5.18 3.32
C ARG A 130 1.66 4.73 4.70
N LEU A 131 1.85 3.45 4.99
CA LEU A 131 1.81 2.88 6.33
C LEU A 131 3.25 2.52 6.72
N ARG A 132 3.74 3.09 7.81
CA ARG A 132 5.04 2.74 8.38
C ARG A 132 4.82 2.00 9.69
N THR A 133 5.31 0.77 9.76
CA THR A 133 5.16 -0.09 10.95
C THR A 133 6.20 0.27 12.01
N LYS A 134 5.88 -0.05 13.27
CA LYS A 134 6.83 -0.02 14.38
C LYS A 134 7.99 -0.97 14.10
N SER A 135 9.18 -0.61 14.57
CA SER A 135 10.37 -1.47 14.50
C SER A 135 10.19 -2.86 15.12
N SER A 136 9.26 -3.02 16.07
CA SER A 136 8.93 -4.30 16.69
C SER A 136 8.01 -5.20 15.86
N VAL A 137 7.52 -4.71 14.72
CA VAL A 137 6.56 -5.41 13.86
C VAL A 137 7.29 -5.96 12.65
N ASN A 138 7.24 -7.28 12.48
CA ASN A 138 7.62 -7.89 11.21
C ASN A 138 6.53 -7.60 10.17
N VAL A 139 6.93 -7.07 9.02
CA VAL A 139 6.03 -6.73 7.91
C VAL A 139 5.69 -7.96 7.05
N ASP A 140 6.52 -9.01 7.10
CA ASP A 140 6.28 -10.32 6.48
C ASP A 140 5.58 -11.30 7.43
#